data_AF-A0A507FGU6-F1
#
_entry.id   AF-A0A507FGU6-F1
#
_cell.length_a   1.000
_cell.length_b   1.000
_cell.length_c   1.000
_cell.angle_alpha   90.00
_cell.angle_beta   90.00
_cell.angle_gamma   90.00
#
_symmetry.space_group_name_H-M   'P 1'
#
loop_
_entity.id
_entity.type
_entity.pdbx_description
1 polymer ?
#
loop_
_entity_poly.entity_id
_entity_poly.type
_entity_poly.pdbx_seq_one_letter_code
_entity_poly.pdbx_strand_id
1 'polypeptide(L)'
;MSSFWVCNIASMGLYIGNPTNVIVAQANNINVLEYTKLMGIPTLVACILAFLIALALFWKSIPQFIDPPSLSPSDYAVEDVVGAWFGSVCLGASLVLLMTMPLVVSNLSVWILTLPFAAIVLLRTILVDVIPRASSPSTNEPETLTISAPSHFIQSTTAEEAAGGSSEFLVMDQRESETQTTADKLSPSRAFKALKTRFPRTTTLLARLPMNLVPFTFGMFILVETLTSRGWTSLLATALAKVSYSRASAIFAIGGIATLACNALNNLPMTILFTRALGHPNFIAGIQAYTSDTVQRQKEAQFALVVGANLGANVLYLGSLAGIMWIDLVLRRYKVQGINQWKFFRWCMVVTPVVLAGACGVLLAEMGSSAFV
;
A
#
# COMPACT_ATOMS: atom_id res chain seq x y z
N MET A 1 3.93 -9.38 11.67
CA MET A 1 2.50 -9.10 11.95
C MET A 1 2.36 -7.70 12.51
N SER A 2 2.96 -7.41 13.68
CA SER A 2 2.95 -6.07 14.29
C SER A 2 3.47 -4.97 13.34
N SER A 3 4.62 -5.20 12.68
CA SER A 3 5.17 -4.26 11.69
C SER A 3 4.20 -4.00 10.54
N PHE A 4 3.55 -5.04 10.01
CA PHE A 4 2.57 -4.91 8.95
C PHE A 4 1.38 -4.04 9.36
N TRP A 5 0.78 -4.31 10.52
CA TRP A 5 -0.35 -3.52 11.03
C TRP A 5 0.04 -2.08 11.28
N VAL A 6 1.14 -1.84 12.00
CA VAL A 6 1.58 -0.49 12.35
C VAL A 6 1.92 0.30 11.11
N CYS A 7 2.56 -0.29 10.10
CA CYS A 7 2.86 0.42 8.85
C CYS A 7 1.59 0.87 8.13
N ASN A 8 0.58 0.01 7.96
CA ASN A 8 -0.68 0.40 7.30
C ASN A 8 -1.51 1.38 8.13
N ILE A 9 -1.49 1.28 9.46
CA ILE A 9 -2.21 2.24 10.32
C ILE A 9 -1.49 3.58 10.30
N ALA A 10 -0.18 3.61 10.54
CA ALA A 10 0.60 4.84 10.59
C ALA A 10 0.65 5.57 9.24
N SER A 11 0.61 4.84 8.12
CA SER A 11 0.56 5.44 6.78
C SER A 11 -0.69 6.28 6.55
N MET A 12 -1.76 6.05 7.30
CA MET A 12 -2.99 6.83 7.25
C MET A 12 -2.81 8.29 7.73
N GLY A 13 -1.84 8.55 8.60
CA GLY A 13 -1.70 9.86 9.26
C GLY A 13 -1.09 10.95 8.39
N LEU A 14 -0.35 10.57 7.35
CA LEU A 14 0.34 11.50 6.47
C LEU A 14 -0.25 11.46 5.06
N TYR A 15 -0.34 12.63 4.44
CA TYR A 15 -0.80 12.80 3.06
C TYR A 15 -0.03 11.88 2.09
N ILE A 16 1.29 11.82 2.25
CA ILE A 16 2.21 11.01 1.42
C ILE A 16 2.41 9.59 1.95
N GLY A 17 1.77 9.21 3.07
CA GLY A 17 2.02 7.94 3.74
C GLY A 17 1.59 6.74 2.90
N ASN A 18 0.55 6.88 2.07
CA ASN A 18 0.05 5.85 1.18
C ASN A 18 -0.48 6.50 -0.12
N PRO A 19 -0.21 5.92 -1.32
CA PRO A 19 -0.82 6.38 -2.57
C PRO A 19 -2.34 6.57 -2.51
N THR A 20 -3.06 5.76 -1.72
CA THR A 20 -4.52 5.92 -1.52
C THR A 20 -4.87 7.29 -0.93
N ASN A 21 -4.06 7.80 0.00
CA ASN A 21 -4.27 9.09 0.66
C ASN A 21 -4.10 10.23 -0.35
N VAL A 22 -3.05 10.15 -1.16
CA VAL A 22 -2.76 11.11 -2.22
C VAL A 22 -3.92 11.18 -3.22
N ILE A 23 -4.47 10.03 -3.63
CA ILE A 23 -5.60 9.97 -4.58
C ILE A 23 -6.83 10.69 -4.03
N VAL A 24 -7.22 10.38 -2.79
CA VAL A 24 -8.39 11.02 -2.16
C VAL A 24 -8.14 12.52 -1.99
N ALA A 25 -6.96 12.90 -1.52
CA ALA A 25 -6.65 14.30 -1.23
C ALA A 25 -6.53 15.15 -2.50
N GLN A 26 -5.87 14.65 -3.56
CA GLN A 26 -5.75 15.34 -4.84
C GLN A 26 -7.09 15.50 -5.55
N ALA A 27 -7.94 14.47 -5.53
CA ALA A 27 -9.27 14.54 -6.16
C ALA A 27 -10.17 15.63 -5.54
N ASN A 28 -9.86 16.05 -4.32
CA ASN A 28 -10.66 17.00 -3.54
C ASN A 28 -9.91 18.28 -3.17
N ASN A 29 -8.72 18.50 -3.75
CA ASN A 29 -7.87 19.65 -3.48
C ASN A 29 -7.59 19.88 -1.98
N ILE A 30 -7.49 18.80 -1.19
CA ILE A 30 -7.18 18.86 0.25
C ILE A 30 -5.69 19.14 0.40
N ASN A 31 -5.35 20.18 1.14
CA ASN A 31 -3.95 20.52 1.40
C ASN A 31 -3.31 19.58 2.44
N VAL A 32 -1.98 19.47 2.43
CA VAL A 32 -1.24 18.51 3.29
C VAL A 32 -1.43 18.80 4.78
N LEU A 33 -1.51 20.08 5.17
CA LEU A 33 -1.65 20.47 6.57
C LEU A 33 -3.04 20.11 7.11
N GLU A 34 -4.07 20.44 6.36
CA GLU A 34 -5.46 20.10 6.64
C GLU A 34 -5.64 18.60 6.75
N TYR A 35 -5.10 17.85 5.79
CA TYR A 35 -5.10 16.39 5.84
C TYR A 35 -4.46 15.88 7.14
N THR A 36 -3.24 16.33 7.44
CA THR A 36 -2.46 15.83 8.57
C THR A 36 -3.10 16.24 9.91
N LYS A 37 -3.69 17.43 9.99
CA LYS A 37 -4.45 17.87 11.18
C LYS A 37 -5.65 16.96 11.43
N LEU A 38 -6.45 16.69 10.41
CA LEU A 38 -7.65 15.87 10.54
C LEU A 38 -7.34 14.38 10.75
N MET A 39 -6.24 13.86 10.18
CA MET A 39 -5.91 12.43 10.25
C MET A 39 -4.89 12.07 11.33
N GLY A 40 -4.16 13.04 11.87
CA GLY A 40 -3.10 12.81 12.86
C GLY A 40 -3.61 12.15 14.14
N ILE A 41 -4.64 12.75 14.75
CA ILE A 41 -5.22 12.22 16.00
C ILE A 41 -5.95 10.88 15.77
N PRO A 42 -6.79 10.70 14.73
CA PRO A 42 -7.36 9.39 14.40
C PRO A 42 -6.30 8.30 14.23
N THR A 43 -5.17 8.63 13.59
CA THR A 43 -4.05 7.70 13.38
C THR A 43 -3.35 7.34 14.68
N LEU A 44 -3.08 8.32 15.54
CA LEU A 44 -2.46 8.08 16.84
C LEU A 44 -3.33 7.15 17.70
N VAL A 45 -4.63 7.42 17.78
CA VAL A 45 -5.58 6.58 18.52
C VAL A 45 -5.66 5.18 17.91
N ALA A 46 -5.70 5.07 16.59
CA ALA A 46 -5.68 3.78 15.89
C ALA A 46 -4.41 2.96 16.22
N CYS A 47 -3.24 3.60 16.22
CA CYS A 47 -1.97 2.97 16.60
C CYS A 47 -1.98 2.50 18.06
N ILE A 48 -2.46 3.33 18.99
CA ILE A 48 -2.56 2.98 20.42
C ILE A 48 -3.50 1.80 20.62
N LEU A 49 -4.69 1.84 20.03
CA LEU A 49 -5.66 0.74 20.12
C LEU A 49 -5.09 -0.55 19.54
N ALA A 50 -4.47 -0.49 18.35
CA ALA A 50 -3.85 -1.65 17.73
C ALA A 50 -2.74 -2.23 18.61
N PHE A 51 -1.91 -1.37 19.22
CA PHE A 51 -0.87 -1.78 20.16
C PHE A 51 -1.46 -2.46 21.40
N LEU A 52 -2.46 -1.87 22.06
CA LEU A 52 -3.07 -2.42 23.26
C LEU A 52 -3.73 -3.79 23.00
N ILE A 53 -4.43 -3.93 21.87
CA ILE A 53 -5.07 -5.21 21.51
C ILE A 53 -4.00 -6.24 21.14
N ALA A 54 -2.98 -5.87 20.36
CA ALA A 54 -1.88 -6.76 20.05
C ALA A 54 -1.16 -7.22 21.32
N LEU A 55 -0.94 -6.31 22.28
CA LEU A 55 -0.35 -6.61 23.56
C LEU A 55 -1.23 -7.60 24.34
N ALA A 56 -2.55 -7.39 24.40
CA ALA A 56 -3.46 -8.31 25.06
C ALA A 56 -3.50 -9.71 24.41
N LEU A 57 -3.49 -9.78 23.07
CA LEU A 57 -3.53 -11.04 22.31
C LEU A 57 -2.24 -11.84 22.43
N PHE A 58 -1.09 -11.17 22.45
CA PHE A 58 0.22 -11.80 22.35
C PHE A 58 1.05 -11.69 23.65
N TRP A 59 0.49 -11.16 24.74
CA TRP A 59 1.20 -10.95 26.01
C TRP A 59 1.99 -12.19 26.47
N LYS A 60 1.38 -13.37 26.36
CA LYS A 60 1.98 -14.64 26.78
C LYS A 60 3.01 -15.19 25.79
N SER A 61 3.02 -14.70 24.55
CA SER A 61 3.88 -15.17 23.47
C SER A 61 5.14 -14.32 23.29
N ILE A 62 5.27 -13.20 24.00
CA ILE A 62 6.43 -12.32 23.93
C ILE A 62 7.56 -12.96 24.76
N PRO A 63 8.69 -13.36 24.14
CA PRO A 63 9.82 -13.91 24.88
C PRO A 63 10.44 -12.84 25.77
N GLN A 64 10.85 -13.21 26.99
CA GLN A 64 11.54 -12.29 27.91
C GLN A 64 12.98 -11.98 27.47
N PHE A 65 13.60 -12.90 26.74
CA PHE A 65 14.96 -12.77 26.23
C PHE A 65 14.99 -13.10 24.74
N ILE A 66 15.69 -12.25 23.98
CA ILE A 66 16.00 -12.48 22.57
C ILE A 66 17.51 -12.62 22.50
N ASP A 67 17.99 -13.78 22.08
CA ASP A 67 19.42 -14.00 21.91
C ASP A 67 19.95 -13.05 20.83
N PRO A 68 21.02 -12.29 21.12
CA PRO A 68 21.62 -11.45 20.11
C PRO A 68 22.17 -12.35 18.99
N PRO A 69 21.93 -12.01 17.71
CA PRO A 69 22.51 -12.76 16.61
C PRO A 69 24.04 -12.74 16.72
N SER A 70 24.68 -13.89 16.47
CA SER A 70 26.13 -14.09 16.54
C SER A 70 26.85 -13.44 15.37
N LEU A 71 26.74 -12.13 15.24
CA LEU A 71 27.31 -11.34 14.17
C LEU A 71 28.48 -10.52 14.69
N SER A 72 29.56 -10.48 13.91
CA SER A 72 30.74 -9.69 14.21
C SER A 72 30.46 -8.20 13.92
N PRO A 73 31.16 -7.25 14.58
CA PRO A 73 30.98 -5.82 14.30
C PRO A 73 31.19 -5.42 12.83
N SER A 74 31.97 -6.20 12.06
CA SER A 74 32.15 -6.01 10.62
C SER A 74 30.91 -6.32 9.81
N ASP A 75 30.03 -7.21 10.28
CA ASP A 75 28.80 -7.61 9.55
C ASP A 75 27.73 -6.50 9.59
N TYR A 76 27.84 -5.54 10.52
CA TYR A 76 26.95 -4.37 10.63
C TYR A 76 27.59 -3.07 10.13
N ALA A 77 28.85 -3.09 9.76
CA ALA A 77 29.55 -1.89 9.33
C ALA A 77 28.94 -1.38 8.02
N VAL A 78 28.43 -0.15 8.04
CA VAL A 78 27.88 0.49 6.83
C VAL A 78 29.00 0.64 5.81
N GLU A 79 28.94 -0.15 4.73
CA GLU A 79 29.98 -0.20 3.69
C GLU A 79 30.22 1.17 3.01
N ASP A 80 29.19 2.01 2.89
CA ASP A 80 29.27 3.35 2.29
C ASP A 80 28.64 4.40 3.22
N VAL A 81 29.37 4.80 4.27
CA VAL A 81 28.93 5.82 5.24
C VAL A 81 28.59 7.15 4.57
N VAL A 82 29.38 7.57 3.56
CA VAL A 82 29.15 8.81 2.82
C VAL A 82 27.85 8.71 2.00
N GLY A 83 27.62 7.57 1.35
CA GLY A 83 26.38 7.30 0.63
C GLY A 83 25.16 7.24 1.53
N ALA A 84 25.29 6.64 2.72
CA ALA A 84 24.23 6.58 3.71
C ALA A 84 23.84 7.98 4.20
N TRP A 85 24.82 8.83 4.55
CA TRP A 85 24.55 10.22 4.94
C TRP A 85 23.93 11.02 3.81
N PHE A 86 24.50 10.95 2.59
CA PHE A 86 23.95 11.64 1.43
C PHE A 86 22.49 11.24 1.17
N GLY A 87 22.21 9.93 1.14
CA GLY A 87 20.85 9.42 0.93
C GLY A 87 19.90 9.85 2.04
N SER A 88 20.35 9.82 3.31
CA SER A 88 19.55 10.24 4.46
C SER A 88 19.23 11.73 4.43
N VAL A 89 20.19 12.57 4.05
CA VAL A 89 19.98 14.03 3.89
C VAL A 89 19.03 14.31 2.73
N CYS A 90 19.21 13.66 1.57
CA CYS A 90 18.29 13.82 0.44
C CYS A 90 16.87 13.37 0.81
N LEU A 91 16.72 12.23 1.49
CA LEU A 91 15.42 11.74 1.95
C LEU A 91 14.79 12.71 2.96
N GLY A 92 15.53 13.13 3.98
CA GLY A 92 15.07 14.08 4.99
C GLY A 92 14.64 15.42 4.38
N ALA A 93 15.45 15.98 3.48
CA ALA A 93 15.12 17.20 2.74
C ALA A 93 13.85 17.01 1.88
N SER A 94 13.72 15.88 1.19
CA SER A 94 12.53 15.58 0.40
C SER A 94 11.26 15.50 1.25
N LEU A 95 11.33 14.89 2.45
CA LEU A 95 10.21 14.79 3.38
C LEU A 95 9.83 16.17 3.95
N VAL A 96 10.82 16.98 4.33
CA VAL A 96 10.57 18.35 4.80
C VAL A 96 9.91 19.19 3.71
N LEU A 97 10.37 19.11 2.47
CA LEU A 97 9.75 19.82 1.35
C LEU A 97 8.33 19.33 1.07
N LEU A 98 8.08 18.02 1.15
CA LEU A 98 6.73 17.46 0.99
C LEU A 98 5.75 17.95 2.07
N MET A 99 6.24 18.20 3.29
CA MET A 99 5.42 18.73 4.38
C MET A 99 5.24 20.25 4.30
N THR A 100 6.26 20.99 3.84
CA THR A 100 6.29 22.46 3.92
C THR A 100 5.85 23.16 2.64
N MET A 101 6.19 22.66 1.46
CA MET A 101 5.85 23.30 0.17
C MET A 101 4.35 23.48 -0.04
N PRO A 102 3.48 22.51 0.33
CA PRO A 102 2.03 22.69 0.23
C PRO A 102 1.46 23.78 1.16
N LEU A 103 2.25 24.32 2.10
CA LEU A 103 1.87 25.48 2.92
C LEU A 103 2.00 26.80 2.16
N VAL A 104 2.86 26.83 1.14
CA VAL A 104 3.20 28.03 0.37
C VAL A 104 2.52 28.00 -1.00
N VAL A 105 2.45 26.82 -1.62
CA VAL A 105 1.89 26.62 -2.96
C VAL A 105 0.75 25.60 -2.89
N SER A 106 -0.48 26.05 -3.16
CA SER A 106 -1.63 25.16 -3.31
C SER A 106 -1.52 24.34 -4.61
N ASN A 107 -1.98 23.07 -4.57
CA ASN A 107 -2.08 22.17 -5.73
C ASN A 107 -0.75 21.73 -6.38
N LEU A 108 0.34 21.66 -5.61
CA LEU A 108 1.58 21.10 -6.13
C LEU A 108 1.51 19.56 -6.17
N SER A 109 1.82 18.98 -7.33
CA SER A 109 1.90 17.53 -7.47
C SER A 109 3.10 16.97 -6.71
N VAL A 110 2.89 15.90 -5.94
CA VAL A 110 3.92 15.25 -5.10
C VAL A 110 5.20 14.91 -5.89
N TRP A 111 5.04 14.45 -7.14
CA TRP A 111 6.18 14.04 -7.97
C TRP A 111 7.12 15.20 -8.34
N ILE A 112 6.62 16.43 -8.43
CA ILE A 112 7.44 17.61 -8.75
C ILE A 112 8.46 17.85 -7.63
N LEU A 113 8.08 17.54 -6.39
CA LEU A 113 8.96 17.67 -5.23
C LEU A 113 9.91 16.49 -5.08
N THR A 114 9.49 15.26 -5.41
CA THR A 114 10.31 14.06 -5.18
C THR A 114 11.24 13.71 -6.34
N LEU A 115 10.85 13.99 -7.59
CA LEU A 115 11.61 13.63 -8.77
C LEU A 115 13.01 14.27 -8.82
N PRO A 116 13.21 15.56 -8.43
CA PRO A 116 14.55 16.15 -8.38
C PRO A 116 15.49 15.41 -7.42
N PHE A 117 15.02 15.02 -6.23
CA PHE A 117 15.82 14.24 -5.28
C PHE A 117 16.16 12.85 -5.81
N ALA A 118 15.18 12.19 -6.44
CA ALA A 118 15.41 10.90 -7.10
C ALA A 118 16.48 11.02 -8.20
N ALA A 119 16.42 12.07 -9.03
CA ALA A 119 17.40 12.36 -10.06
C ALA A 119 18.79 12.64 -9.48
N ILE A 120 18.88 13.39 -8.37
CA ILE A 120 20.15 13.68 -7.66
C ILE A 120 20.78 12.39 -7.13
N VAL A 121 19.99 11.51 -6.49
CA VAL A 121 20.47 10.21 -5.98
C VAL A 121 20.92 9.30 -7.12
N LEU A 122 20.15 9.26 -8.22
CA LEU A 122 20.50 8.48 -9.40
C LEU A 122 21.78 8.99 -10.04
N LEU A 123 21.91 10.30 -10.21
CA LEU A 123 23.11 10.94 -10.77
C LEU A 123 24.34 10.65 -9.92
N ARG A 124 24.26 10.80 -8.59
CA ARG A 124 25.37 10.41 -7.69
C ARG A 124 25.74 8.94 -7.90
N THR A 125 24.75 8.06 -7.96
CA THR A 125 24.99 6.62 -8.08
C THR A 125 25.73 6.29 -9.38
N ILE A 126 25.32 6.92 -10.49
CA ILE A 126 25.99 6.81 -11.79
C ILE A 126 27.42 7.35 -11.68
N LEU A 127 27.62 8.55 -11.12
CA LEU A 127 28.95 9.15 -10.99
C LEU A 127 29.91 8.27 -10.17
N VAL A 128 29.43 7.67 -9.08
CA VAL A 128 30.25 6.77 -8.25
C VAL A 128 30.61 5.48 -8.98
N ASP A 129 29.73 4.97 -9.84
CA ASP A 129 30.03 3.80 -10.69
C ASP A 129 31.02 4.16 -11.83
N VAL A 130 31.00 5.39 -12.35
CA VAL A 130 31.91 5.84 -13.42
C VAL A 130 33.32 6.14 -12.91
N ILE A 131 33.45 6.64 -11.68
CA ILE A 131 34.75 6.98 -11.08
C ILE A 131 35.44 5.68 -10.63
N PRO A 132 36.58 5.29 -11.23
CA PRO A 132 37.30 4.09 -10.83
C PRO A 132 37.80 4.23 -9.39
N ARG A 133 37.31 3.41 -8.46
CA ARG A 133 37.98 3.21 -7.17
C ARG A 133 39.06 2.15 -7.36
N ALA A 134 40.26 2.43 -6.86
CA ALA A 134 41.29 1.42 -6.68
C ALA A 134 40.69 0.24 -5.88
N SER A 135 40.81 -0.95 -6.46
CA SER A 135 40.39 -2.27 -5.99
C SER A 135 40.10 -2.35 -4.48
N SER A 136 38.83 -2.55 -4.13
CA SER A 136 38.46 -3.25 -2.89
C SER A 136 38.25 -4.73 -3.23
N PRO A 137 38.66 -5.68 -2.37
CA PRO A 137 38.65 -7.10 -2.68
C PRO A 137 37.24 -7.58 -3.02
N SER A 138 37.16 -8.50 -3.97
CA SER A 138 35.94 -9.20 -4.39
C SER A 138 35.04 -9.55 -3.21
N THR A 139 33.92 -8.84 -3.08
CA THR A 139 32.83 -9.29 -2.22
C THR A 139 32.21 -10.52 -2.85
N ASN A 140 32.20 -11.61 -2.08
CA ASN A 140 31.54 -12.86 -2.42
C ASN A 140 30.14 -12.60 -2.97
N GLU A 141 29.77 -13.34 -4.01
CA GLU A 141 28.45 -13.27 -4.63
C GLU A 141 27.34 -13.32 -3.57
N PRO A 142 26.45 -12.31 -3.47
CA PRO A 142 25.17 -12.53 -2.84
C PRO A 142 24.40 -13.44 -3.79
N GLU A 143 24.09 -14.63 -3.28
CA GLU A 143 23.16 -15.63 -3.81
C GLU A 143 22.12 -14.97 -4.73
N THR A 144 22.10 -15.38 -5.99
CA THR A 144 21.17 -14.90 -7.01
C THR A 144 19.75 -14.91 -6.46
N LEU A 145 19.24 -13.72 -6.15
CA LEU A 145 17.81 -13.46 -5.95
C LEU A 145 17.11 -13.66 -7.29
N THR A 146 16.75 -14.90 -7.59
CA THR A 146 15.66 -15.22 -8.50
C THR A 146 14.37 -14.68 -7.88
N ILE A 147 14.07 -13.42 -8.18
CA ILE A 147 12.69 -12.94 -8.09
C ILE A 147 11.95 -13.64 -9.22
N SER A 148 11.47 -14.86 -8.95
CA SER A 148 10.38 -15.44 -9.73
C SER A 148 9.20 -14.49 -9.58
N ALA A 149 8.90 -13.75 -10.64
CA ALA A 149 7.67 -12.98 -10.75
C ALA A 149 6.48 -13.90 -10.41
N PRO A 150 5.44 -13.44 -9.71
CA PRO A 150 4.18 -14.14 -9.69
C PRO A 150 3.53 -13.96 -11.06
N SER A 151 3.98 -14.75 -12.06
CA SER A 151 3.15 -15.10 -13.20
C SER A 151 2.12 -16.12 -12.69
N HIS A 152 0.85 -15.87 -13.00
CA HIS A 152 -0.38 -16.54 -12.53
C HIS A 152 -1.05 -15.88 -11.32
N PHE A 153 -1.91 -14.88 -11.61
CA PHE A 153 -3.06 -14.56 -10.77
C PHE A 153 -4.25 -14.12 -11.65
N ILE A 154 -4.73 -15.04 -12.48
CA ILE A 154 -6.13 -15.12 -12.93
C ILE A 154 -6.51 -16.60 -12.89
N GLN A 155 -7.19 -17.04 -11.82
CA GLN A 155 -8.19 -18.12 -11.78
C GLN A 155 -8.53 -18.38 -10.30
N SER A 156 -9.69 -17.89 -9.86
CA SER A 156 -10.96 -18.63 -9.80
C SER A 156 -11.02 -19.58 -8.59
N THR A 157 -11.68 -19.12 -7.53
CA THR A 157 -12.37 -20.02 -6.59
C THR A 157 -13.81 -19.57 -6.51
N THR A 158 -14.60 -20.02 -7.49
CA THR A 158 -16.00 -20.36 -7.26
C THR A 158 -16.10 -21.87 -7.40
N ALA A 159 -16.50 -22.48 -6.27
CA ALA A 159 -17.29 -23.69 -6.15
C ALA A 159 -16.86 -24.95 -6.90
N GLU A 160 -16.58 -26.02 -6.14
CA GLU A 160 -17.29 -27.29 -6.38
C GLU A 160 -17.27 -28.17 -5.13
N GLU A 161 -18.36 -28.08 -4.35
CA GLU A 161 -19.00 -29.24 -3.74
C GLU A 161 -20.38 -29.36 -4.38
N ALA A 162 -20.47 -30.08 -5.49
CA ALA A 162 -21.67 -30.78 -5.93
C ALA A 162 -21.28 -31.78 -7.02
N ALA A 163 -21.56 -33.04 -6.75
CA ALA A 163 -21.18 -34.19 -7.56
C ALA A 163 -21.87 -34.26 -8.93
N GLY A 164 -21.16 -34.83 -9.90
CA GLY A 164 -21.76 -35.70 -10.93
C GLY A 164 -21.48 -35.34 -12.39
N GLY A 165 -20.77 -36.23 -13.10
CA GLY A 165 -21.12 -36.56 -14.49
C GLY A 165 -20.10 -36.27 -15.60
N SER A 166 -19.61 -37.37 -16.21
CA SER A 166 -19.23 -37.54 -17.62
C SER A 166 -17.97 -36.86 -18.19
N SER A 167 -16.86 -37.57 -18.09
CA SER A 167 -16.06 -38.15 -19.19
C SER A 167 -16.07 -37.49 -20.58
N GLU A 168 -15.52 -36.28 -20.71
CA GLU A 168 -14.91 -35.78 -21.96
C GLU A 168 -13.49 -35.21 -21.71
N PHE A 169 -12.88 -35.61 -20.59
CA PHE A 169 -11.63 -35.06 -20.05
C PHE A 169 -10.34 -35.79 -20.47
N LEU A 170 -10.37 -36.86 -21.27
CA LEU A 170 -9.20 -37.77 -21.36
C LEU A 170 -8.39 -37.75 -22.67
N VAL A 171 -8.62 -36.83 -23.62
CA VAL A 171 -7.87 -36.86 -24.91
C VAL A 171 -7.14 -35.55 -25.26
N MET A 172 -7.34 -34.44 -24.53
CA MET A 172 -6.61 -33.18 -24.79
C MET A 172 -5.55 -32.79 -23.75
N ASP A 173 -5.31 -33.61 -22.72
CA ASP A 173 -4.37 -33.31 -21.62
C ASP A 173 -2.90 -33.68 -21.92
N GLN A 174 -2.62 -34.40 -23.03
CA GLN A 174 -1.25 -34.84 -23.35
C GLN A 174 -0.47 -33.91 -24.30
N ARG A 175 -1.07 -32.87 -24.90
CA ARG A 175 -0.35 -31.94 -25.80
C ARG A 175 0.14 -30.65 -25.14
N GLU A 176 -0.30 -30.32 -23.94
CA GLU A 176 0.19 -29.12 -23.23
C GLU A 176 1.42 -29.38 -22.36
N SER A 177 1.74 -30.65 -22.07
CA SER A 177 2.89 -31.01 -21.24
C SER A 177 4.25 -30.94 -21.95
N GLU A 178 4.30 -30.73 -23.28
CA GLU A 178 5.56 -30.61 -24.05
C GLU A 178 5.96 -29.16 -24.36
N THR A 179 5.14 -28.16 -24.02
CA THR A 179 5.47 -26.74 -24.29
C THR A 179 6.02 -26.00 -23.07
N GLN A 180 6.08 -26.65 -21.90
CA GLN A 180 6.52 -26.03 -20.63
C GLN A 180 7.94 -26.39 -20.17
N THR A 181 8.75 -27.08 -20.97
CA THR A 181 10.16 -27.41 -20.65
C THR A 181 11.20 -26.43 -21.22
N THR A 182 10.79 -25.33 -21.88
CA THR A 182 11.72 -24.38 -22.52
C THR A 182 11.72 -22.96 -21.95
N ALA A 183 10.91 -22.66 -20.93
CA ALA A 183 10.84 -21.30 -20.36
C ALA A 183 11.86 -21.02 -19.22
N ASP A 184 12.65 -22.01 -18.80
CA ASP A 184 13.46 -21.92 -17.57
C ASP A 184 14.96 -21.62 -17.76
N LYS A 185 15.36 -21.07 -18.92
CA LYS A 185 16.75 -20.62 -19.16
C LYS A 185 16.84 -19.37 -20.02
N LEU A 186 16.19 -18.27 -19.64
CA LEU A 186 16.62 -16.96 -20.16
C LEU A 186 17.88 -16.51 -19.41
N SER A 187 19.05 -16.90 -19.92
CA SER A 187 20.33 -16.27 -19.53
C SER A 187 20.14 -14.75 -19.58
N PRO A 188 20.52 -13.99 -18.53
CA PRO A 188 20.42 -12.54 -18.57
C PRO A 188 21.11 -12.03 -19.83
N SER A 189 20.42 -11.16 -20.58
CA SER A 189 20.90 -10.67 -21.86
C SER A 189 22.34 -10.16 -21.72
N ARG A 190 23.19 -10.36 -22.72
CA ARG A 190 24.60 -9.90 -22.67
C ARG A 190 24.71 -8.42 -22.30
N ALA A 191 23.71 -7.61 -22.70
CA ALA A 191 23.56 -6.20 -22.33
C ALA A 191 23.37 -5.99 -20.81
N PHE A 192 22.50 -6.77 -20.16
CA PHE A 192 22.30 -6.67 -18.71
C PHE A 192 23.56 -7.06 -17.93
N LYS A 193 24.26 -8.11 -18.37
CA LYS A 193 25.56 -8.49 -17.78
C LYS A 193 26.58 -7.37 -17.94
N ALA A 194 26.75 -6.82 -19.14
CA ALA A 194 27.68 -5.71 -19.41
C ALA A 194 27.35 -4.43 -18.61
N LEU A 195 26.06 -4.12 -18.46
CA LEU A 195 25.61 -2.98 -17.67
C LEU A 195 25.88 -3.19 -16.18
N LYS A 196 25.67 -4.41 -15.67
CA LYS A 196 25.98 -4.77 -14.27
C LYS A 196 27.47 -4.69 -13.97
N THR A 197 28.35 -5.06 -14.92
CA THR A 197 29.81 -4.91 -14.74
C THR A 197 30.25 -3.46 -14.80
N ARG A 198 29.63 -2.63 -15.67
CA ARG A 198 30.02 -1.22 -15.82
C ARG A 198 29.42 -0.30 -14.76
N PHE A 199 28.21 -0.61 -14.29
CA PHE A 199 27.45 0.19 -13.32
C PHE A 199 26.80 -0.70 -12.24
N PRO A 200 27.59 -1.29 -11.33
CA PRO A 200 27.09 -2.26 -10.38
C PRO A 200 26.06 -1.68 -9.39
N ARG A 201 26.31 -0.46 -8.87
CA ARG A 201 25.40 0.18 -7.90
C ARG A 201 24.11 0.65 -8.56
N THR A 202 24.23 1.27 -9.73
CA THR A 202 23.09 1.77 -10.52
C THR A 202 22.19 0.64 -10.96
N THR A 203 22.78 -0.46 -11.46
CA THR A 203 22.00 -1.64 -11.86
C THR A 203 21.27 -2.25 -10.66
N THR A 204 21.93 -2.31 -9.49
CA THR A 204 21.30 -2.78 -8.25
C THR A 204 20.18 -1.86 -7.78
N LEU A 205 20.36 -0.55 -7.87
CA LEU A 205 19.35 0.46 -7.53
C LEU A 205 18.11 0.30 -8.42
N LEU A 206 18.31 0.26 -9.75
CA LEU A 206 17.22 0.12 -10.72
C LEU A 206 16.47 -1.22 -10.56
N ALA A 207 17.19 -2.31 -10.26
CA ALA A 207 16.58 -3.61 -10.02
C ALA A 207 15.75 -3.67 -8.72
N ARG A 208 16.03 -2.79 -7.75
CA ARG A 208 15.26 -2.67 -6.49
C ARG A 208 14.06 -1.75 -6.60
N LEU A 209 13.95 -0.95 -7.67
CA LEU A 209 12.77 -0.11 -7.87
C LEU A 209 11.54 -1.00 -8.06
N PRO A 210 10.40 -0.68 -7.43
CA PRO A 210 9.19 -1.48 -7.54
C PRO A 210 8.48 -1.23 -8.88
N MET A 211 9.15 -1.49 -10.01
CA MET A 211 8.65 -1.17 -11.35
C MET A 211 7.33 -1.88 -11.69
N ASN A 212 7.01 -2.99 -11.03
CA ASN A 212 5.73 -3.69 -11.14
C ASN A 212 4.54 -2.84 -10.69
N LEU A 213 4.76 -1.83 -9.84
CA LEU A 213 3.71 -0.90 -9.42
C LEU A 213 3.16 -0.05 -10.56
N VAL A 214 4.00 0.27 -11.55
CA VAL A 214 3.61 1.12 -12.67
C VAL A 214 2.52 0.46 -13.52
N PRO A 215 2.76 -0.69 -14.17
CA PRO A 215 1.72 -1.33 -15.00
C PRO A 215 0.51 -1.76 -14.16
N PHE A 216 0.71 -2.18 -12.91
CA PHE A 216 -0.39 -2.48 -12.00
C PHE A 216 -1.30 -1.28 -11.78
N THR A 217 -0.74 -0.13 -11.39
CA THR A 217 -1.50 1.10 -11.13
C THR A 217 -2.18 1.60 -12.41
N PHE A 218 -1.47 1.63 -13.53
CA PHE A 218 -2.05 2.01 -14.83
C PHE A 218 -3.22 1.11 -15.22
N GLY A 219 -3.08 -0.21 -15.07
CA GLY A 219 -4.14 -1.18 -15.32
C GLY A 219 -5.36 -0.94 -14.43
N MET A 220 -5.15 -0.63 -13.14
CA MET A 220 -6.24 -0.32 -12.21
C MET A 220 -6.96 0.98 -12.56
N PHE A 221 -6.24 2.02 -13.01
CA PHE A 221 -6.87 3.24 -13.51
C PHE A 221 -7.71 2.98 -14.77
N ILE A 222 -7.19 2.20 -15.73
CA ILE A 222 -7.94 1.81 -16.92
C ILE A 222 -9.20 1.04 -16.52
N LEU A 223 -9.09 0.07 -15.61
CA LEU A 223 -10.23 -0.70 -15.11
C LEU A 223 -11.31 0.21 -14.51
N VAL A 224 -10.94 1.12 -13.61
CA VAL A 224 -11.90 2.06 -13.00
C VAL A 224 -12.52 2.98 -14.05
N GLU A 225 -11.75 3.44 -15.03
CA GLU A 225 -12.26 4.27 -16.12
C GLU A 225 -13.28 3.49 -16.99
N THR A 226 -13.04 2.20 -17.24
CA THR A 226 -14.01 1.34 -17.95
C THR A 226 -15.28 1.05 -17.14
N LEU A 227 -15.18 0.92 -15.81
CA LEU A 227 -16.36 0.82 -14.95
C LEU A 227 -17.16 2.12 -14.96
N THR A 228 -16.46 3.25 -14.98
CA THR A 228 -17.06 4.59 -15.06
C THR A 228 -17.83 4.76 -16.37
N SER A 229 -17.25 4.40 -17.51
CA SER A 229 -17.93 4.51 -18.81
C SER A 229 -19.16 3.60 -18.94
N ARG A 230 -19.22 2.50 -18.18
CA ARG A 230 -20.38 1.61 -18.10
C ARG A 230 -21.42 2.03 -17.05
N GLY A 231 -21.22 3.14 -16.33
CA GLY A 231 -22.17 3.66 -15.36
C GLY A 231 -22.12 3.03 -13.96
N TRP A 232 -21.13 2.16 -13.68
CA TRP A 232 -20.99 1.54 -12.35
C TRP A 232 -20.72 2.57 -11.24
N THR A 233 -19.98 3.63 -11.56
CA THR A 233 -19.71 4.74 -10.63
C THR A 233 -20.97 5.47 -10.23
N SER A 234 -21.92 5.65 -11.15
CA SER A 234 -23.23 6.28 -10.89
C SER A 234 -24.05 5.45 -9.91
N LEU A 235 -24.13 4.12 -10.11
CA LEU A 235 -24.82 3.21 -9.19
C LEU A 235 -24.17 3.21 -7.80
N LEU A 236 -22.85 3.11 -7.74
CA LEU A 236 -22.10 3.14 -6.49
C LEU A 236 -22.30 4.48 -5.76
N ALA A 237 -22.25 5.61 -6.47
CA ALA A 237 -22.48 6.93 -5.90
C ALA A 237 -23.85 7.03 -5.22
N THR A 238 -24.92 6.55 -5.89
CA THR A 238 -26.26 6.51 -5.30
C THR A 238 -26.33 5.60 -4.07
N ALA A 239 -25.66 4.44 -4.10
CA ALA A 239 -25.62 3.53 -2.95
C ALA A 239 -24.87 4.15 -1.75
N LEU A 240 -23.71 4.76 -1.98
CA LEU A 240 -22.92 5.41 -0.93
C LEU A 240 -23.65 6.63 -0.34
N ALA A 241 -24.44 7.36 -1.14
CA ALA A 241 -25.24 8.48 -0.63
C ALA A 241 -26.34 8.02 0.35
N LYS A 242 -27.01 6.88 0.06
CA LYS A 242 -28.07 6.33 0.93
C LYS A 242 -27.56 5.98 2.33
N VAL A 243 -26.32 5.51 2.44
CA VAL A 243 -25.70 5.19 3.74
C VAL A 243 -25.03 6.41 4.39
N SER A 244 -25.03 7.58 3.72
CA SER A 244 -24.40 8.82 4.21
C SER A 244 -25.43 9.83 4.74
N TYR A 245 -26.50 9.35 5.39
CA TYR A 245 -27.63 10.18 5.85
C TYR A 245 -27.30 11.07 7.06
N SER A 246 -26.41 10.62 7.96
CA SER A 246 -25.89 11.43 9.07
C SER A 246 -24.36 11.52 9.00
N ARG A 247 -23.77 12.45 9.74
CA ARG A 247 -22.30 12.61 9.83
C ARG A 247 -21.63 11.32 10.33
N ALA A 248 -22.18 10.75 11.40
CA ALA A 248 -21.73 9.47 11.93
C ALA A 248 -21.89 8.35 10.89
N SER A 249 -23.03 8.29 10.20
CA SER A 249 -23.25 7.25 9.18
C SER A 249 -22.29 7.40 8.00
N ALA A 250 -22.03 8.61 7.51
CA ALA A 250 -21.05 8.83 6.46
C ALA A 250 -19.65 8.36 6.88
N ILE A 251 -19.25 8.59 8.13
CA ILE A 251 -17.92 8.19 8.59
C ILE A 251 -17.83 6.68 8.85
N PHE A 252 -18.75 6.12 9.63
CA PHE A 252 -18.69 4.71 10.01
C PHE A 252 -19.09 3.78 8.86
N ALA A 253 -20.12 4.13 8.07
CA ALA A 253 -20.56 3.28 6.96
C ALA A 253 -19.55 3.29 5.81
N ILE A 254 -19.05 4.47 5.39
CA ILE A 254 -18.06 4.52 4.30
C ILE A 254 -16.74 3.89 4.76
N GLY A 255 -16.28 4.16 5.98
CA GLY A 255 -15.08 3.53 6.54
C GLY A 255 -15.21 2.01 6.61
N GLY A 256 -16.35 1.49 7.06
CA GLY A 256 -16.64 0.05 7.10
C GLY A 256 -16.73 -0.59 5.72
N ILE A 257 -17.49 0.01 4.80
CA ILE A 257 -17.64 -0.49 3.42
C ILE A 257 -16.27 -0.49 2.72
N ALA A 258 -15.50 0.60 2.83
CA ALA A 258 -14.16 0.67 2.25
C ALA A 258 -13.21 -0.37 2.86
N THR A 259 -13.27 -0.59 4.18
CA THR A 259 -12.50 -1.64 4.86
C THR A 259 -12.81 -3.02 4.27
N LEU A 260 -14.08 -3.35 4.04
CA LEU A 260 -14.49 -4.63 3.45
C LEU A 260 -14.12 -4.71 1.96
N ALA A 261 -14.42 -3.68 1.18
CA ALA A 261 -14.17 -3.62 -0.26
C ALA A 261 -12.66 -3.68 -0.58
N CYS A 262 -11.81 -3.13 0.28
CA CYS A 262 -10.35 -3.21 0.18
C CYS A 262 -9.85 -4.65 0.07
N ASN A 263 -10.53 -5.61 0.71
CA ASN A 263 -10.12 -7.01 0.72
C ASN A 263 -10.51 -7.77 -0.54
N ALA A 264 -11.52 -7.29 -1.27
CA ALA A 264 -11.94 -7.86 -2.55
C ALA A 264 -11.19 -7.24 -3.73
N LEU A 265 -10.92 -5.93 -3.67
CA LEU A 265 -10.39 -5.17 -4.80
C LEU A 265 -8.91 -4.80 -4.65
N ASN A 266 -8.33 -4.88 -3.44
CA ASN A 266 -7.09 -4.19 -3.04
C ASN A 266 -7.31 -2.70 -2.73
N ASN A 267 -6.47 -2.13 -1.87
CA ASN A 267 -6.64 -0.76 -1.37
C ASN A 267 -6.60 0.31 -2.48
N LEU A 268 -5.72 0.17 -3.47
CA LEU A 268 -5.52 1.15 -4.52
C LEU A 268 -6.72 1.29 -5.49
N PRO A 269 -7.12 0.25 -6.24
CA PRO A 269 -8.28 0.34 -7.15
C PRO A 269 -9.60 0.64 -6.44
N MET A 270 -9.82 0.10 -5.24
CA MET A 270 -10.98 0.43 -4.42
C MET A 270 -11.03 1.94 -4.14
N THR A 271 -9.91 2.52 -3.71
CA THR A 271 -9.83 3.95 -3.40
C THR A 271 -10.10 4.80 -4.63
N ILE A 272 -9.54 4.46 -5.79
CA ILE A 272 -9.80 5.19 -7.05
C ILE A 272 -11.30 5.16 -7.38
N LEU A 273 -11.93 3.98 -7.34
CA LEU A 273 -13.35 3.81 -7.64
C LEU A 273 -14.25 4.60 -6.67
N PHE A 274 -14.00 4.48 -5.37
CA PHE A 274 -14.80 5.15 -4.34
C PHE A 274 -14.59 6.67 -4.38
N THR A 275 -13.36 7.15 -4.62
CA THR A 275 -13.09 8.59 -4.76
C THR A 275 -13.90 9.17 -5.92
N ARG A 276 -13.98 8.48 -7.06
CA ARG A 276 -14.81 8.89 -8.20
C ARG A 276 -16.30 8.86 -7.86
N ALA A 277 -16.77 7.84 -7.15
CA ALA A 277 -18.17 7.72 -6.75
C ALA A 277 -18.58 8.83 -5.75
N LEU A 278 -17.73 9.14 -4.76
CA LEU A 278 -17.96 10.22 -3.79
C LEU A 278 -17.88 11.61 -4.44
N GLY A 279 -17.15 11.75 -5.54
CA GLY A 279 -17.10 12.96 -6.38
C GLY A 279 -18.23 13.08 -7.41
N HIS A 280 -19.08 12.06 -7.54
CA HIS A 280 -20.07 12.00 -8.61
C HIS A 280 -21.32 12.85 -8.27
N PRO A 281 -21.97 13.51 -9.26
CA PRO A 281 -23.17 14.32 -9.03
C PRO A 281 -24.30 13.59 -8.28
N ASN A 282 -24.52 12.30 -8.57
CA ASN A 282 -25.52 11.49 -7.87
C ASN A 282 -25.24 11.34 -6.37
N PHE A 283 -23.97 11.32 -5.96
CA PHE A 283 -23.66 11.25 -4.54
C PHE A 283 -24.09 12.55 -3.86
N ILE A 284 -23.72 13.70 -4.45
CA ILE A 284 -24.08 15.04 -3.96
C ILE A 284 -25.60 15.23 -3.92
N ALA A 285 -26.30 14.92 -5.00
CA ALA A 285 -27.76 14.98 -5.06
C ALA A 285 -28.42 14.06 -4.03
N GLY A 286 -27.86 12.88 -3.79
CA GLY A 286 -28.38 11.93 -2.81
C GLY A 286 -28.22 12.42 -1.37
N ILE A 287 -27.11 13.07 -1.02
CA ILE A 287 -26.89 13.60 0.34
C ILE A 287 -27.63 14.91 0.60
N GLN A 288 -27.99 15.68 -0.44
CA GLN A 288 -28.80 16.90 -0.32
C GLN A 288 -30.16 16.65 0.34
N ALA A 289 -30.70 15.42 0.22
CA ALA A 289 -31.92 15.02 0.90
C ALA A 289 -31.79 14.99 2.43
N TYR A 290 -30.57 14.93 2.97
CA TYR A 290 -30.31 14.78 4.41
C TYR A 290 -29.57 15.96 5.06
N THR A 291 -28.90 16.80 4.27
CA THR A 291 -28.10 17.92 4.78
C THR A 291 -28.01 19.05 3.77
N SER A 292 -28.02 20.29 4.25
CA SER A 292 -27.71 21.48 3.46
C SER A 292 -26.21 21.61 3.19
N ASP A 293 -25.37 21.18 4.14
CA ASP A 293 -23.91 21.17 4.00
C ASP A 293 -23.43 19.87 3.34
N THR A 294 -23.57 19.82 2.02
CA THR A 294 -23.17 18.67 1.20
C THR A 294 -21.65 18.55 1.08
N VAL A 295 -20.95 19.69 1.11
CA VAL A 295 -19.49 19.77 1.01
C VAL A 295 -18.85 19.10 2.22
N GLN A 296 -19.29 19.45 3.43
CA GLN A 296 -18.78 18.82 4.64
C GLN A 296 -19.10 17.33 4.69
N ARG A 297 -20.32 16.94 4.31
CA ARG A 297 -20.71 15.52 4.29
C ARG A 297 -19.91 14.70 3.29
N GLN A 298 -19.61 15.27 2.12
CA GLN A 298 -18.74 14.65 1.14
C GLN A 298 -17.32 14.47 1.69
N LYS A 299 -16.78 15.51 2.33
CA LYS A 299 -15.47 15.48 2.98
C LYS A 299 -15.39 14.42 4.08
N GLU A 300 -16.42 14.29 4.92
CA GLU A 300 -16.54 13.25 5.95
C GLU A 300 -16.45 11.85 5.34
N ALA A 301 -17.18 11.59 4.26
CA ALA A 301 -17.13 10.32 3.55
C ALA A 301 -15.75 10.04 2.94
N GLN A 302 -15.05 11.06 2.46
CA GLN A 302 -13.73 10.93 1.84
C GLN A 302 -12.62 10.63 2.86
N PHE A 303 -12.61 11.31 4.00
CA PHE A 303 -11.68 10.97 5.08
C PHE A 303 -12.00 9.59 5.67
N ALA A 304 -13.27 9.21 5.73
CA ALA A 304 -13.65 7.84 6.10
C ALA A 304 -13.18 6.79 5.09
N LEU A 305 -13.21 7.09 3.78
CA LEU A 305 -12.63 6.25 2.74
C LEU A 305 -11.13 6.06 2.98
N VAL A 306 -10.39 7.12 3.33
CA VAL A 306 -8.97 7.02 3.70
C VAL A 306 -8.77 6.09 4.88
N VAL A 307 -9.58 6.21 5.93
CA VAL A 307 -9.54 5.30 7.09
C VAL A 307 -9.76 3.86 6.64
N GLY A 308 -10.82 3.59 5.90
CA GLY A 308 -11.16 2.24 5.45
C GLY A 308 -10.14 1.65 4.47
N ALA A 309 -9.55 2.45 3.59
CA ALA A 309 -8.53 2.00 2.65
C ALA A 309 -7.23 1.56 3.33
N ASN A 310 -6.83 2.25 4.41
CA ASN A 310 -5.62 1.90 5.16
C ASN A 310 -5.87 0.76 6.17
N LEU A 311 -7.00 0.78 6.87
CA LEU A 311 -7.33 -0.28 7.84
C LEU A 311 -7.82 -1.57 7.18
N GLY A 312 -8.49 -1.49 6.03
CA GLY A 312 -8.92 -2.64 5.24
C GLY A 312 -7.77 -3.54 4.81
N ALA A 313 -6.62 -2.94 4.49
CA ALA A 313 -5.39 -3.64 4.17
C ALA A 313 -4.89 -4.56 5.32
N ASN A 314 -5.36 -4.33 6.54
CA ASN A 314 -4.99 -5.16 7.69
C ASN A 314 -5.87 -6.39 7.88
N VAL A 315 -7.01 -6.53 7.19
CA VAL A 315 -7.89 -7.70 7.37
C VAL A 315 -7.34 -8.94 6.68
N LEU A 316 -6.95 -8.82 5.41
CA LEU A 316 -6.27 -9.85 4.63
C LEU A 316 -4.92 -9.29 4.13
N TYR A 317 -3.84 -10.08 4.18
CA TYR A 317 -2.55 -9.63 3.64
C TYR A 317 -2.56 -9.44 2.10
N LEU A 318 -3.56 -9.95 1.39
CA LEU A 318 -3.78 -9.67 -0.04
C LEU A 318 -4.51 -8.34 -0.30
N GLY A 319 -5.05 -7.71 0.75
CA GLY A 319 -5.79 -6.44 0.65
C GLY A 319 -4.91 -5.23 0.31
N SER A 320 -3.57 -5.36 0.36
CA SER A 320 -2.65 -4.34 -0.10
C SER A 320 -1.40 -4.92 -0.73
N LEU A 321 -0.75 -4.15 -1.60
CA LEU A 321 0.55 -4.52 -2.16
C LEU A 321 1.62 -4.69 -1.06
N ALA A 322 1.59 -3.85 -0.02
CA ALA A 322 2.49 -3.96 1.12
C ALA A 322 2.35 -5.33 1.82
N GLY A 323 1.14 -5.89 1.86
CA GLY A 323 0.90 -7.21 2.44
C GLY A 323 1.45 -8.34 1.59
N ILE A 324 1.40 -8.19 0.26
CA ILE A 324 2.06 -9.11 -0.68
C ILE A 324 3.58 -9.06 -0.51
N MET A 325 4.17 -7.87 -0.36
CA MET A 325 5.61 -7.75 -0.08
C MET A 325 5.99 -8.34 1.28
N TRP A 326 5.14 -8.15 2.28
CA TRP A 326 5.36 -8.70 3.62
C TRP A 326 5.32 -10.22 3.63
N ILE A 327 4.37 -10.85 2.94
CA ILE A 327 4.27 -12.32 2.89
C ILE A 327 5.43 -12.95 2.10
N ASP A 328 5.88 -12.31 1.01
CA ASP A 328 7.06 -12.73 0.27
C ASP A 328 8.31 -12.73 1.17
N LEU A 329 8.50 -11.64 1.92
CA LEU A 329 9.60 -11.52 2.87
C LEU A 329 9.50 -12.54 4.01
N VAL A 330 8.34 -12.73 4.62
CA VAL A 330 8.17 -13.62 5.78
C VAL A 330 8.21 -15.10 5.39
N LEU A 331 7.46 -15.51 4.37
CA LEU A 331 7.38 -16.92 3.98
C LEU A 331 8.54 -17.37 3.10
N ARG A 332 9.00 -16.53 2.16
CA ARG A 332 10.03 -16.95 1.20
C ARG A 332 11.43 -16.62 1.69
N ARG A 333 11.66 -15.37 2.13
CA ARG A 333 13.00 -14.95 2.57
C ARG A 333 13.33 -15.45 3.97
N TYR A 334 12.44 -15.25 4.95
CA TYR A 334 12.69 -15.67 6.34
C TYR A 334 12.16 -17.07 6.65
N LYS A 335 11.53 -17.76 5.69
CA LYS A 335 11.04 -19.14 5.79
C LYS A 335 10.21 -19.43 7.04
N VAL A 336 9.48 -18.42 7.52
CA VAL A 336 8.63 -18.56 8.71
C VAL A 336 7.45 -19.46 8.36
N GLN A 337 7.35 -20.62 8.99
CA GLN A 337 6.27 -21.57 8.76
C GLN A 337 5.08 -21.31 9.68
N GLY A 338 3.88 -21.76 9.27
CA GLY A 338 2.69 -21.77 10.13
C GLY A 338 1.86 -20.47 10.18
N ILE A 339 2.12 -19.52 9.27
CA ILE A 339 1.25 -18.37 9.01
C ILE A 339 0.46 -18.65 7.74
N ASN A 340 -0.82 -18.96 7.87
CA ASN A 340 -1.76 -19.04 6.75
C ASN A 340 -2.73 -17.85 6.78
N GLN A 341 -3.39 -17.58 5.63
CA GLN A 341 -4.37 -16.49 5.49
C GLN A 341 -5.45 -16.53 6.57
N TRP A 342 -5.94 -17.72 6.93
CA TRP A 342 -7.02 -17.87 7.90
C TRP A 342 -6.60 -17.47 9.31
N LYS A 343 -5.42 -17.90 9.76
CA LYS A 343 -4.87 -17.53 11.06
C LYS A 343 -4.61 -16.02 11.15
N PHE A 344 -4.09 -15.43 10.07
CA PHE A 344 -3.93 -13.98 9.95
C PHE A 344 -5.29 -13.28 10.09
N PHE A 345 -6.26 -13.67 9.27
CA PHE A 345 -7.61 -13.11 9.26
C PHE A 345 -8.28 -13.17 10.64
N ARG A 346 -8.17 -14.29 11.37
CA ARG A 346 -8.76 -14.43 12.71
C ARG A 346 -8.22 -13.42 13.71
N TRP A 347 -6.92 -13.11 13.66
CA TRP A 347 -6.35 -12.06 14.51
C TRP A 347 -6.84 -10.68 14.10
N CYS A 348 -6.89 -10.42 12.79
CA CYS A 348 -7.31 -9.13 12.27
C CYS A 348 -8.81 -8.85 12.46
N MET A 349 -9.66 -9.88 12.48
CA MET A 349 -11.08 -9.75 12.80
C MET A 349 -11.34 -9.27 14.23
N VAL A 350 -10.38 -9.44 15.14
CA VAL A 350 -10.46 -8.88 16.51
C VAL A 350 -9.93 -7.44 16.53
N VAL A 351 -8.81 -7.19 15.85
CA VAL A 351 -8.12 -5.89 15.92
C VAL A 351 -8.81 -4.83 15.06
N THR A 352 -9.09 -5.13 13.79
CA THR A 352 -9.56 -4.14 12.81
C THR A 352 -10.86 -3.47 13.20
N PRO A 353 -11.93 -4.17 13.68
CA PRO A 353 -13.17 -3.49 14.04
C PRO A 353 -13.02 -2.48 15.17
N VAL A 354 -12.21 -2.78 16.19
CA VAL A 354 -11.97 -1.88 17.33
C VAL A 354 -11.15 -0.67 16.90
N VAL A 355 -10.09 -0.91 16.11
CA VAL A 355 -9.24 0.16 15.57
C VAL A 355 -10.02 1.06 14.62
N LEU A 356 -10.85 0.47 13.75
CA LEU A 356 -11.74 1.19 12.83
C LEU A 356 -12.74 2.04 13.61
N ALA A 357 -13.41 1.47 14.61
CA ALA A 357 -14.37 2.20 15.43
C ALA A 357 -13.71 3.37 16.18
N GLY A 358 -12.51 3.17 16.72
CA GLY A 358 -11.74 4.22 17.37
C GLY A 358 -11.32 5.34 16.40
N ALA A 359 -10.76 4.98 15.24
CA ALA A 359 -10.36 5.95 14.21
C ALA A 359 -11.55 6.76 13.68
N CYS A 360 -12.66 6.08 13.35
CA CYS A 360 -13.89 6.72 12.90
C CYS A 360 -14.53 7.61 13.99
N GLY A 361 -14.50 7.17 15.26
CA GLY A 361 -15.03 7.94 16.37
C GLY A 361 -14.27 9.24 16.61
N VAL A 362 -12.93 9.18 16.56
CA VAL A 362 -12.08 10.38 16.66
C VAL A 362 -12.28 11.27 15.44
N LEU A 363 -12.32 10.71 14.23
CA LEU A 363 -12.56 11.49 13.02
C LEU A 363 -13.90 12.23 13.07
N LEU A 364 -14.96 11.57 13.57
CA LEU A 364 -16.26 12.20 13.78
C LEU A 364 -16.18 13.35 14.79
N ALA A 365 -15.41 13.19 15.87
CA ALA A 365 -15.20 14.24 16.86
C ALA A 365 -14.43 15.43 16.27
N GLU A 366 -13.30 15.20 15.60
CA GLU A 366 -12.44 16.22 14.98
C GLU A 366 -13.19 17.04 13.91
N MET A 367 -13.90 16.36 13.02
CA MET A 367 -14.71 17.03 12.01
C MET A 367 -15.95 17.68 12.64
N GLY A 368 -16.39 17.19 13.80
CA GLY A 368 -17.45 17.74 14.64
C GLY A 368 -17.12 19.09 15.24
N SER A 369 -15.93 19.21 15.83
CA SER A 369 -15.41 20.41 16.50
C SER A 369 -14.90 21.48 15.55
N SER A 370 -14.64 21.12 14.28
CA SER A 370 -14.20 22.05 13.23
C SER A 370 -15.23 23.13 12.85
N ALA A 371 -16.41 23.17 13.49
CA ALA A 371 -17.35 24.30 13.43
C ALA A 371 -16.86 25.55 14.24
N PHE A 372 -15.71 25.46 14.91
CA PHE A 372 -15.05 26.57 15.61
C PHE A 372 -13.72 26.97 14.95
N VAL A 373 -13.73 27.41 13.69
CA VAL A 373 -12.71 28.31 13.12
C VAL A 373 -13.37 29.27 12.14
#